data_AF-A0A915LZ51-F1
#
_entry.id   AF-A0A915LZ51-F1
#
_cell.length_a   1.000
_cell.length_b   1.000
_cell.length_c   1.000
_cell.angle_alpha   90.00
_cell.angle_beta   90.00
_cell.angle_gamma   90.00
#
_symmetry.space_group_name_H-M   'P 1'
#
loop_
_entity.id
_entity.type
_entity.pdbx_description
1 polymer ?
#
loop_
_entity_poly.entity_id
_entity_poly.type
_entity_poly.pdbx_seq_one_letter_code
_entity_poly.pdbx_strand_id
1 'polypeptide(L)'
;MPQEIMEVVEQNQTIDLTADKDGGVLKTIIKQGIDLNKHPRKGDTVFIHYTGTIKETGKKFDDSRARDQPFCCSLGRGHIIKALDLCLITMCKGEVARLECLPKYAYGHSGTPPKIPGNATLIFEIELLSFEGEDLSPDRNALITKSILKEGKGKAIRRMNRGEKAIVTLRGHFAYGLEPPPYYQLDKMAEVNFTIFLKGYEKMRANWELNDEEKLERAQNFKDLGNEFLKAGKYNVALNKYSAIIYLMEHAKSMKSEEKGGKEMAENFQQMFFFGLLNSALASLKMGDTLEAIKFCDKVLEKNATNVKALYRKAQAYQQRQDYDEAINYFKKVLEIEPENKASAQQIIECNNQKLAVAEHQRKKFKGMFG
;
A
#
# COMPACT_ATOMS: atom_id res chain seq x y z
N MET A 1 58.01 27.65 20.77
CA MET A 1 56.69 28.28 20.91
C MET A 1 55.70 27.19 21.30
N PRO A 2 54.95 27.35 22.39
CA PRO A 2 54.19 26.24 22.99
C PRO A 2 52.96 25.87 22.18
N GLN A 3 52.61 24.59 22.27
CA GLN A 3 51.47 23.89 21.67
C GLN A 3 50.16 24.70 21.76
N GLU A 4 49.55 24.93 20.61
CA GLU A 4 48.16 25.40 20.52
C GLU A 4 47.25 24.33 21.11
N ILE A 5 46.54 24.76 22.14
CA ILE A 5 45.58 24.03 22.94
C ILE A 5 44.44 23.58 22.03
N MET A 6 44.29 22.26 21.84
CA MET A 6 43.01 21.68 21.48
C MET A 6 42.03 22.01 22.59
N GLU A 7 41.20 23.04 22.39
CA GLU A 7 40.02 23.26 23.23
C GLU A 7 39.06 22.09 23.02
N VAL A 8 39.08 21.19 24.00
CA VAL A 8 38.03 20.21 24.25
C VAL A 8 36.77 20.99 24.61
N VAL A 9 35.84 21.11 23.66
CA VAL A 9 34.49 21.60 23.96
C VAL A 9 33.74 20.47 24.67
N GLU A 10 33.77 20.48 26.00
CA GLU A 10 32.80 19.75 26.83
C GLU A 10 31.40 20.32 26.57
N GLN A 11 30.55 19.57 25.86
CA GLN A 11 29.12 19.86 25.77
C GLN A 11 28.29 18.74 26.42
N ASN A 12 28.52 18.52 27.72
CA ASN A 12 27.61 17.72 28.57
C ASN A 12 26.45 18.59 29.09
N GLN A 13 25.78 19.36 28.22
CA GLN A 13 24.63 20.14 28.63
C GLN A 13 23.40 19.23 28.72
N THR A 14 22.83 19.14 29.92
CA THR A 14 21.56 18.44 30.16
C THR A 14 20.39 19.34 29.79
N ILE A 15 19.46 18.83 28.98
CA ILE A 15 18.29 19.54 28.46
C ILE A 15 17.03 18.91 29.04
N ASP A 16 16.16 19.72 29.62
CA ASP A 16 14.81 19.28 30.00
C ASP A 16 13.89 19.28 28.78
N LEU A 17 13.38 18.10 28.42
CA LEU A 17 12.52 17.88 27.26
C LEU A 17 11.04 18.06 27.55
N THR A 18 10.65 18.26 28.81
CA THR A 18 9.23 18.46 29.13
C THR A 18 8.76 19.85 28.71
N ALA A 19 7.48 19.95 28.37
CA ALA A 19 6.86 21.21 27.97
C ALA A 19 6.84 22.20 29.14
N ASP A 20 6.55 21.71 30.35
CA ASP A 20 6.40 22.51 31.57
C ASP A 20 7.74 22.76 32.30
N LYS A 21 8.85 22.23 31.78
CA LYS A 21 10.18 22.28 32.42
C LYS A 21 10.18 21.76 33.87
N ASP A 22 9.48 20.65 34.07
CA ASP A 22 9.28 20.02 35.39
C ASP A 22 10.42 19.09 35.82
N GLY A 23 11.53 19.01 35.05
CA GLY A 23 12.67 18.14 35.32
C GLY A 23 12.37 16.65 35.10
N GLY A 24 11.20 16.31 34.54
CA GLY A 24 10.75 14.93 34.45
C GLY A 24 11.43 14.08 33.38
N VAL A 25 12.00 14.72 32.35
CA VAL A 25 12.67 14.06 31.24
C VAL A 25 13.92 14.85 30.87
N LEU A 26 15.08 14.40 31.34
CA LEU A 26 16.35 15.08 31.16
C LEU A 26 17.23 14.31 30.19
N LYS A 27 17.65 14.96 29.11
CA LYS A 27 18.52 14.39 28.08
C LYS A 27 19.90 15.00 28.14
N THR A 28 20.94 14.18 28.06
CA THR A 28 22.34 14.60 27.89
C THR A 28 22.89 13.90 26.66
N ILE A 29 23.44 14.64 25.70
CA ILE A 29 24.05 14.04 24.51
C ILE A 29 25.43 13.50 24.91
N ILE A 30 25.66 12.21 24.68
CA ILE A 30 26.94 11.54 24.90
C ILE A 30 27.79 11.59 23.62
N LYS A 31 27.14 11.35 22.47
CA LYS A 31 27.78 11.38 21.15
C LYS A 31 26.86 12.10 20.18
N GLN A 32 27.41 13.07 19.47
CA GLN A 32 26.68 13.79 18.44
C GLN A 32 26.37 12.88 17.24
N GLY A 33 25.15 12.99 16.71
CA GLY A 33 24.77 12.33 15.46
C GLY A 33 25.27 13.05 14.21
N ILE A 34 24.82 12.58 13.06
CA ILE A 34 25.01 13.20 11.73
C ILE A 34 23.74 13.95 11.31
N ASP A 35 23.87 14.87 10.35
CA ASP A 35 22.77 15.66 9.81
C ASP A 35 21.92 16.33 10.90
N LEU A 36 22.53 17.26 11.65
CA LEU A 36 21.98 17.87 12.89
C LEU A 36 20.60 18.52 12.79
N ASN A 37 20.11 18.75 11.57
CA ASN A 37 18.80 19.34 11.29
C ASN A 37 17.75 18.29 10.88
N LYS A 38 18.11 17.00 10.90
CA LYS A 38 17.28 15.88 10.41
C LYS A 38 16.91 14.98 11.58
N HIS A 39 15.69 15.20 12.08
CA HIS A 39 15.12 14.45 13.19
C HIS A 39 13.96 13.56 12.74
N PRO A 40 13.69 12.46 13.46
CA PRO A 40 12.45 11.70 13.32
C PRO A 40 11.22 12.59 13.52
N ARG A 41 10.15 12.29 12.79
CA ARG A 41 8.85 12.94 12.93
C ARG A 41 7.84 11.99 13.56
N LYS A 42 6.78 12.54 14.14
CA LYS A 42 5.68 11.71 14.64
C LYS A 42 5.12 10.82 13.52
N GLY A 43 4.94 9.54 13.83
CA GLY A 43 4.53 8.49 12.90
C GLY A 43 5.70 7.77 12.21
N ASP A 44 6.90 8.33 12.20
CA ASP A 44 8.08 7.67 11.63
C ASP A 44 8.41 6.39 12.42
N THR A 45 9.00 5.43 11.72
CA THR A 45 9.59 4.23 12.31
C THR A 45 11.03 4.55 12.68
N VAL A 46 11.39 4.37 13.94
CA VAL A 46 12.75 4.58 14.45
C VAL A 46 13.39 3.25 14.82
N PHE A 47 14.69 3.14 14.59
CA PHE A 47 15.50 1.98 14.91
C PHE A 47 16.57 2.39 15.92
N ILE A 48 16.56 1.78 17.10
CA ILE A 48 17.42 2.19 18.22
C ILE A 48 18.12 1.00 18.86
N HIS A 49 19.30 1.27 19.39
CA HIS A 49 19.83 0.50 20.50
C HIS A 49 19.62 1.23 21.82
N TYR A 50 19.35 0.50 22.90
CA TYR A 50 19.24 1.09 24.22
C TYR A 50 19.66 0.14 25.33
N THR A 51 20.04 0.75 26.45
CA THR A 51 20.23 0.07 27.72
C THR A 51 19.45 0.81 28.80
N GLY A 52 18.60 0.11 29.55
CA GLY A 52 17.77 0.67 30.61
C GLY A 52 18.21 0.20 32.00
N THR A 53 18.38 1.15 32.92
CA THR A 53 18.78 0.90 34.32
C THR A 53 17.89 1.66 35.29
N ILE A 54 17.74 1.13 36.51
CA ILE A 54 17.04 1.82 37.62
C ILE A 54 18.05 2.76 38.28
N LYS A 55 17.74 4.05 38.37
CA LYS A 55 18.68 5.09 38.84
C LYS A 55 19.21 4.80 40.23
N GLU A 56 18.35 4.40 41.16
CA GLU A 56 18.69 4.25 42.58
C GLU A 56 19.60 3.06 42.84
N THR A 57 19.51 2.01 42.02
CA THR A 57 20.27 0.75 42.24
C THR A 57 21.35 0.51 41.20
N GLY A 58 21.33 1.24 40.07
CA GLY A 58 22.14 0.95 38.89
C GLY A 58 21.77 -0.35 38.18
N LYS A 59 20.74 -1.08 38.66
CA LYS A 59 20.39 -2.40 38.12
C LYS A 59 19.85 -2.27 36.70
N LYS A 60 20.50 -2.95 35.75
CA LYS A 60 20.02 -3.11 34.38
C LYS A 60 18.76 -3.96 34.35
N PHE A 61 17.68 -3.42 33.79
CA PHE A 61 16.42 -4.15 33.62
C PHE A 61 16.18 -4.59 32.18
N ASP A 62 16.79 -3.91 31.21
CA ASP A 62 16.67 -4.25 29.79
C ASP A 62 17.83 -3.71 28.95
N ASP A 63 18.14 -4.39 27.85
CA ASP A 63 19.26 -4.08 26.95
C ASP A 63 19.01 -4.68 25.56
N SER A 64 18.90 -3.84 24.53
CA SER A 64 18.65 -4.35 23.18
C SER A 64 19.90 -4.92 22.50
N ARG A 65 21.10 -4.51 22.92
CA ARG A 65 22.34 -5.06 22.36
C ARG A 65 22.57 -6.50 22.81
N ALA A 66 22.13 -6.85 24.02
CA ALA A 66 22.14 -8.24 24.51
C ALA A 66 21.23 -9.19 23.70
N ARG A 67 20.39 -8.67 22.80
CA ARG A 67 19.51 -9.46 21.91
C ARG A 67 20.00 -9.51 20.46
N ASP A 68 21.13 -8.88 20.15
CA ASP A 68 21.68 -8.74 18.79
C ASP A 68 20.68 -8.21 17.76
N GLN A 69 19.67 -7.44 18.19
CA GLN A 69 18.65 -6.86 17.33
C GLN A 69 18.27 -5.44 17.78
N PRO A 70 18.27 -4.46 16.86
CA PRO A 70 17.72 -3.14 17.12
C PRO A 70 16.26 -3.23 17.56
N PHE A 71 15.87 -2.33 18.46
CA PHE A 71 14.46 -2.14 18.77
C PHE A 71 13.84 -1.18 17.75
N CYS A 72 12.72 -1.59 17.15
CA CYS A 72 11.97 -0.76 16.21
C CYS A 72 10.62 -0.34 16.79
N CYS A 73 10.26 0.93 16.67
CA CYS A 73 8.94 1.42 17.09
C CYS A 73 8.46 2.61 16.26
N SER A 74 7.15 2.83 16.24
CA SER A 74 6.54 4.02 15.64
C SER A 74 6.48 5.17 16.65
N LEU A 75 7.09 6.30 16.31
CA LEU A 75 7.23 7.45 17.19
C LEU A 75 5.90 8.19 17.41
N GLY A 76 5.59 8.56 18.65
CA GLY A 76 4.43 9.40 18.98
C GLY A 76 3.07 8.71 18.87
N ARG A 77 3.04 7.37 18.88
CA ARG A 77 1.81 6.54 18.91
C ARG A 77 1.51 5.95 20.29
N GLY A 78 2.31 6.26 21.31
CA GLY A 78 2.14 5.72 22.67
C GLY A 78 2.50 4.23 22.79
N HIS A 79 3.28 3.69 21.86
CA HIS A 79 3.80 2.31 21.94
C HIS A 79 4.97 2.17 22.92
N ILE A 80 5.60 3.29 23.28
CA ILE A 80 6.73 3.37 24.20
C ILE A 80 6.40 4.39 25.30
N ILE A 81 7.22 4.41 26.37
CA ILE A 81 7.05 5.37 27.45
C ILE A 81 7.20 6.82 26.94
N LYS A 82 6.48 7.75 27.58
CA LYS A 82 6.43 9.17 27.18
C LYS A 82 7.83 9.81 27.07
N ALA A 83 8.73 9.44 27.99
CA ALA A 83 10.09 9.97 27.98
C ALA A 83 10.87 9.59 26.72
N LEU A 84 10.73 8.35 26.22
CA LEU A 84 11.39 7.92 24.99
C LEU A 84 10.81 8.65 23.77
N ASP A 85 9.49 8.80 23.69
CA ASP A 85 8.83 9.57 22.63
C ASP A 85 9.36 11.02 22.58
N LEU A 86 9.51 11.67 23.74
CA LEU A 86 10.07 13.02 23.86
C LEU A 86 11.55 13.08 23.50
N CYS A 87 12.33 12.07 23.84
CA CYS A 87 13.76 12.03 23.53
C CYS A 87 14.01 11.83 22.04
N LEU A 88 13.43 10.78 21.45
CA LEU A 88 13.73 10.31 20.10
C LEU A 88 13.41 11.36 19.02
N ILE A 89 12.37 12.18 19.23
CA ILE A 89 12.01 13.27 18.30
C ILE A 89 13.06 14.40 18.25
N THR A 90 13.98 14.45 19.22
CA THR A 90 15.06 15.45 19.29
C THR A 90 16.41 14.90 18.84
N MET A 91 16.52 13.59 18.61
CA MET A 91 17.78 12.95 18.25
C MET A 91 18.03 13.05 16.75
N CYS A 92 19.30 12.98 16.35
CA CYS A 92 19.71 12.77 14.95
C CYS A 92 20.26 11.35 14.75
N LYS A 93 20.37 10.92 13.49
CA LYS A 93 20.95 9.60 13.16
C LYS A 93 22.37 9.48 13.72
N GLY A 94 22.69 8.36 14.36
CA GLY A 94 23.98 8.09 14.99
C GLY A 94 24.21 8.76 16.35
N GLU A 95 23.26 9.56 16.84
CA GLU A 95 23.36 10.21 18.15
C GLU A 95 23.23 9.18 19.27
N VAL A 96 24.06 9.34 20.31
CA VAL A 96 23.94 8.60 21.57
C VAL A 96 23.60 9.59 22.68
N ALA A 97 22.56 9.30 23.45
CA ALA A 97 22.10 10.17 24.53
C ALA A 97 21.79 9.38 25.81
N ARG A 98 22.11 9.99 26.96
CA ARG A 98 21.61 9.57 28.26
C ARG A 98 20.28 10.26 28.53
N LEU A 99 19.28 9.51 28.94
CA LEU A 99 17.94 9.99 29.24
C LEU A 99 17.56 9.58 30.65
N GLU A 100 17.33 10.55 31.52
CA GLU A 100 16.79 10.36 32.85
C GLU A 100 15.28 10.64 32.85
N CYS A 101 14.50 9.67 33.34
CA CYS A 101 13.04 9.66 33.22
C CYS A 101 12.41 9.47 34.60
N LEU A 102 11.68 10.48 35.08
CA LEU A 102 10.85 10.33 36.28
C LEU A 102 9.65 9.41 36.03
N PRO A 103 9.07 8.80 37.09
CA PRO A 103 8.01 7.80 36.95
C PRO A 103 6.79 8.30 36.15
N LYS A 104 6.42 9.58 36.30
CA LYS A 104 5.32 10.25 35.57
C LYS A 104 5.44 10.12 34.04
N TYR A 105 6.66 10.01 33.52
CA TYR A 105 6.97 9.88 32.10
C TYR A 105 7.45 8.47 31.69
N ALA A 106 7.49 7.54 32.65
CA ALA A 106 7.88 6.15 32.48
C ALA A 106 6.71 5.21 32.86
N TYR A 107 6.87 4.37 33.89
CA TYR A 107 5.90 3.34 34.31
C TYR A 107 5.05 3.74 35.53
N GLY A 108 5.15 4.99 35.99
CA GLY A 108 4.29 5.57 37.02
C GLY A 108 4.36 4.87 38.38
N HIS A 109 3.29 5.01 39.16
CA HIS A 109 3.18 4.47 40.51
C HIS A 109 3.23 2.95 40.56
N SER A 110 2.68 2.27 39.55
CA SER A 110 2.59 0.81 39.53
C SER A 110 3.89 0.13 39.07
N GLY A 111 4.72 0.82 38.27
CA GLY A 111 5.92 0.22 37.70
C GLY A 111 5.60 -0.92 36.72
N THR A 112 6.52 -1.88 36.60
CA THR A 112 6.31 -3.16 35.91
C THR A 112 7.01 -4.28 36.70
N PRO A 113 6.46 -4.68 37.85
CA PRO A 113 7.07 -5.71 38.69
C PRO A 113 7.17 -7.07 37.96
N PRO A 114 8.20 -7.90 38.26
CA PRO A 114 9.27 -7.65 39.23
C PRO A 114 10.44 -6.83 38.66
N LYS A 115 10.42 -6.46 37.37
CA LYS A 115 11.56 -5.83 36.68
C LYS A 115 11.76 -4.37 37.08
N ILE A 116 10.67 -3.61 37.14
CA ILE A 116 10.68 -2.17 37.39
C ILE A 116 9.76 -1.90 38.60
N PRO A 117 10.29 -1.43 39.73
CA PRO A 117 9.48 -1.05 40.88
C PRO A 117 8.53 0.12 40.58
N GLY A 118 7.49 0.24 41.39
CA GLY A 118 6.63 1.43 41.39
C GLY A 118 7.41 2.69 41.74
N ASN A 119 7.09 3.81 41.09
CA ASN A 119 7.77 5.11 41.28
C ASN A 119 9.29 5.09 41.02
N ALA A 120 9.81 4.14 40.23
CA ALA A 120 11.23 4.08 39.90
C ALA A 120 11.64 5.17 38.88
N THR A 121 12.76 5.86 39.15
CA THR A 121 13.43 6.73 38.17
C THR A 121 14.31 5.88 37.27
N LEU A 122 14.20 6.06 35.96
CA LEU A 122 14.92 5.24 34.99
C LEU A 122 15.99 6.06 34.27
N ILE A 123 17.15 5.42 34.03
CA ILE A 123 18.18 5.94 33.14
C ILE A 123 18.24 5.06 31.91
N PHE A 124 18.12 5.66 30.74
CA PHE A 124 18.38 5.03 29.46
C PHE A 124 19.64 5.60 28.83
N GLU A 125 20.46 4.75 28.24
CA GLU A 125 21.41 5.15 27.21
C GLU A 125 20.84 4.69 25.87
N ILE A 126 20.67 5.61 24.92
CA ILE A 126 19.94 5.37 23.68
C ILE A 126 20.84 5.78 22.51
N GLU A 127 20.95 4.91 21.50
CA GLU A 127 21.57 5.20 20.22
C GLU A 127 20.51 5.17 19.13
N LEU A 128 20.34 6.27 18.39
CA LEU A 128 19.44 6.32 17.24
C LEU A 128 20.15 5.85 15.98
N LEU A 129 19.91 4.62 15.53
CA LEU A 129 20.61 4.02 14.39
C LEU A 129 20.12 4.58 13.05
N SER A 130 18.80 4.66 12.89
CA SER A 130 18.14 5.17 11.70
C SER A 130 16.67 5.46 11.98
N PHE A 131 16.02 6.15 11.06
CA PHE A 131 14.59 6.35 11.05
C PHE A 131 14.08 6.55 9.64
N GLU A 132 12.84 6.15 9.41
CA GLU A 132 12.17 6.20 8.12
C GLU A 132 10.71 6.61 8.32
N GLY A 133 10.09 7.19 7.28
CA GLY A 133 8.66 7.47 7.34
C GLY A 133 7.83 6.21 7.57
N GLU A 134 6.58 6.38 8.00
CA GLU A 134 5.63 5.27 8.16
C GLU A 134 5.52 4.49 6.85
N ASP A 135 5.81 3.19 6.89
CA ASP A 135 5.70 2.33 5.72
C ASP A 135 4.23 2.07 5.37
N LEU A 136 3.82 2.55 4.21
CA LEU A 136 2.49 2.40 3.61
C LEU A 136 2.47 1.38 2.46
N SER A 137 3.60 0.73 2.16
CA SER A 137 3.67 -0.29 1.13
C SER A 137 2.83 -1.53 1.52
N PRO A 138 2.15 -2.18 0.56
CA PRO A 138 1.39 -3.40 0.83
C PRO A 138 2.25 -4.51 1.46
N ASP A 139 3.49 -4.65 0.97
CA ASP A 139 4.41 -5.75 1.34
C ASP A 139 5.38 -5.39 2.48
N ARG A 140 5.21 -4.22 3.11
CA ARG A 140 6.08 -3.72 4.19
C ARG A 140 7.57 -3.65 3.81
N ASN A 141 7.84 -3.13 2.62
CA ASN A 141 9.18 -3.02 2.03
C ASN A 141 9.70 -1.57 1.96
N ALA A 142 9.06 -0.63 2.67
CA ALA A 142 9.42 0.80 2.73
C ALA A 142 9.52 1.53 1.38
N LEU A 143 8.91 0.99 0.31
CA LEU A 143 8.88 1.66 -1.00
C LEU A 143 7.86 2.79 -1.09
N ILE A 144 6.90 2.82 -0.15
CA ILE A 144 5.98 3.94 0.05
C ILE A 144 6.10 4.35 1.51
N THR A 145 6.72 5.49 1.80
CA THR A 145 6.81 5.99 3.18
C THR A 145 6.11 7.32 3.35
N LYS A 146 5.57 7.58 4.54
CA LYS A 146 4.93 8.84 4.89
C LYS A 146 5.49 9.42 6.17
N SER A 147 5.95 10.67 6.11
CA SER A 147 6.38 11.43 7.28
C SER A 147 5.52 12.67 7.47
N ILE A 148 5.01 12.88 8.70
CA ILE A 148 4.08 13.96 9.00
C ILE A 148 4.85 15.28 9.17
N LEU A 149 4.50 16.30 8.38
CA LEU A 149 5.02 17.67 8.52
C LEU A 149 4.17 18.50 9.50
N LYS A 150 2.85 18.32 9.45
CA LYS A 150 1.88 18.98 10.32
C LYS A 150 0.71 18.03 10.57
N GLU A 151 0.36 17.85 11.84
CA GLU A 151 -0.78 17.03 12.23
C GLU A 151 -2.10 17.63 11.72
N GLY A 152 -2.96 16.74 11.20
CA GLY A 152 -4.36 17.06 10.92
C GLY A 152 -5.27 16.77 12.12
N LYS A 153 -6.52 17.25 12.05
CA LYS A 153 -7.56 17.02 13.07
C LYS A 153 -8.53 15.92 12.62
N GLY A 154 -9.10 15.22 13.59
CA GLY A 154 -10.17 14.23 13.36
C GLY A 154 -9.66 12.82 13.06
N LYS A 155 -10.59 11.92 12.69
CA LYS A 155 -10.27 10.53 12.33
C LYS A 155 -9.66 10.48 10.92
N ALA A 156 -8.61 9.69 10.74
CA ALA A 156 -7.96 9.50 9.45
C ALA A 156 -8.93 8.92 8.42
N ILE A 157 -8.93 9.46 7.20
CA ILE A 157 -9.36 8.70 6.03
C ILE A 157 -8.17 7.92 5.52
N ARG A 158 -8.26 6.59 5.62
CA ARG A 158 -7.20 5.63 5.32
C ARG A 158 -5.94 5.89 6.14
N ARG A 159 -5.11 6.85 5.73
CA ARG A 159 -3.79 7.14 6.29
C ARG A 159 -3.51 8.65 6.46
N MET A 160 -4.47 9.56 6.26
CA MET A 160 -4.26 11.00 6.50
C MET A 160 -5.45 11.64 7.22
N ASN A 161 -5.17 12.62 8.07
CA ASN A 161 -6.16 13.44 8.78
C ASN A 161 -6.49 14.73 8.01
N ARG A 162 -7.69 15.28 8.21
CA ARG A 162 -8.06 16.58 7.62
C ARG A 162 -7.13 17.68 8.14
N GLY A 163 -6.54 18.45 7.24
CA GLY A 163 -5.55 19.48 7.54
C GLY A 163 -4.13 18.96 7.74
N GLU A 164 -3.89 17.64 7.59
CA GLU A 164 -2.54 17.06 7.65
C GLU A 164 -1.71 17.50 6.44
N LYS A 165 -0.47 17.89 6.71
CA LYS A 165 0.57 18.06 5.68
C LYS A 165 1.61 16.97 5.90
N ALA A 166 1.92 16.21 4.86
CA ALA A 166 2.87 15.10 4.95
C ALA A 166 3.78 15.06 3.70
N ILE A 167 4.97 14.51 3.87
CA ILE A 167 5.81 14.05 2.76
C ILE A 167 5.49 12.59 2.52
N VAL A 168 5.09 12.25 1.30
CA VAL A 168 4.98 10.88 0.84
C VAL A 168 6.14 10.62 -0.11
N THR A 169 6.98 9.66 0.24
CA THR A 169 8.11 9.22 -0.58
C THR A 169 7.71 7.98 -1.34
N LEU A 170 7.82 8.00 -2.67
CA LEU A 170 7.61 6.85 -3.54
C LEU A 170 8.95 6.43 -4.13
N ARG A 171 9.24 5.12 -4.13
CA ARG A 171 10.49 4.56 -4.67
C ARG A 171 10.22 3.53 -5.75
N GLY A 172 11.13 3.44 -6.72
CA GLY A 172 11.14 2.39 -7.73
C GLY A 172 9.84 2.32 -8.53
N HIS A 173 9.23 1.14 -8.56
CA HIS A 173 8.00 0.88 -9.32
C HIS A 173 6.75 1.57 -8.74
N PHE A 174 6.77 2.00 -7.47
CA PHE A 174 5.68 2.80 -6.88
C PHE A 174 5.78 4.28 -7.23
N ALA A 175 6.93 4.76 -7.71
CA ALA A 175 7.10 6.09 -8.29
C ALA A 175 6.77 6.05 -9.79
N TYR A 176 7.79 6.15 -10.65
CA TYR A 176 7.63 6.09 -12.11
C TYR A 176 8.27 4.84 -12.75
N GLY A 177 8.88 3.95 -11.96
CA GLY A 177 9.45 2.70 -12.45
C GLY A 177 10.54 2.88 -13.52
N LEU A 178 10.56 2.00 -14.52
CA LEU A 178 11.57 1.99 -15.58
C LEU A 178 11.34 3.05 -16.67
N GLU A 179 10.14 3.64 -16.73
CA GLU A 179 9.72 4.52 -17.82
C GLU A 179 9.15 5.83 -17.26
N PRO A 180 10.00 6.67 -16.64
CA PRO A 180 9.55 7.97 -16.14
C PRO A 180 9.13 8.90 -17.28
N PRO A 181 8.13 9.78 -17.05
CA PRO A 181 7.74 10.75 -18.05
C PRO A 181 8.93 11.64 -18.45
N PRO A 182 9.26 11.76 -19.75
CA PRO A 182 10.48 12.45 -20.19
C PRO A 182 10.59 13.90 -19.71
N TYR A 183 9.45 14.57 -19.54
CA TYR A 183 9.40 15.98 -19.12
C TYR A 183 9.89 16.21 -17.69
N TYR A 184 9.88 15.20 -16.82
CA TYR A 184 10.44 15.30 -15.48
C TYR A 184 11.94 15.02 -15.42
N GLN A 185 12.53 14.45 -16.48
CA GLN A 185 13.97 14.11 -16.55
C GLN A 185 14.45 13.27 -15.35
N LEU A 186 13.63 12.32 -14.92
CA LEU A 186 13.96 11.45 -13.79
C LEU A 186 14.77 10.24 -14.25
N ASP A 187 15.67 9.78 -13.38
CA ASP A 187 16.31 8.49 -13.54
C ASP A 187 15.30 7.35 -13.46
N LYS A 188 15.63 6.22 -14.09
CA LYS A 188 14.87 4.98 -13.93
C LYS A 188 14.89 4.59 -12.45
N MET A 189 13.72 4.21 -11.92
CA MET A 189 13.52 3.84 -10.51
C MET A 189 13.76 5.00 -9.51
N ALA A 190 13.76 6.26 -9.95
CA ALA A 190 13.99 7.40 -9.09
C ALA A 190 13.05 7.44 -7.86
N GLU A 191 13.60 7.91 -6.74
CA GLU A 191 12.83 8.30 -5.55
C GLU A 191 12.15 9.64 -5.80
N VAL A 192 10.86 9.74 -5.49
CA VAL A 192 10.08 10.96 -5.66
C VAL A 192 9.38 11.34 -4.37
N ASN A 193 9.58 12.58 -3.94
CA ASN A 193 9.01 13.15 -2.72
C ASN A 193 7.83 14.07 -3.05
N PHE A 194 6.63 13.68 -2.62
CA PHE A 194 5.43 14.50 -2.74
C PHE A 194 5.09 15.17 -1.43
N THR A 195 4.95 16.49 -1.44
CA THR A 195 4.35 17.21 -0.30
C THR A 195 2.84 17.29 -0.50
N ILE A 196 2.09 16.51 0.28
CA ILE A 196 0.63 16.44 0.19
C ILE A 196 0.01 17.22 1.33
N PHE A 197 -0.98 18.06 1.01
CA PHE A 197 -1.80 18.77 2.00
C PHE A 197 -3.27 18.38 1.84
N LEU A 198 -3.80 17.61 2.79
CA LEU A 198 -5.19 17.18 2.77
C LEU A 198 -6.10 18.29 3.31
N LYS A 199 -6.55 19.20 2.43
CA LYS A 199 -7.41 20.34 2.81
C LYS A 199 -8.75 19.91 3.41
N GLY A 200 -9.36 18.88 2.83
CA GLY A 200 -10.67 18.38 3.20
C GLY A 200 -11.01 17.11 2.44
N TYR A 201 -12.09 16.48 2.85
CA TYR A 201 -12.67 15.34 2.17
C TYR A 201 -14.16 15.33 2.42
N GLU A 202 -14.91 14.76 1.49
CA GLU A 202 -16.29 14.38 1.72
C GLU A 202 -16.34 12.87 1.91
N LYS A 203 -16.99 12.43 2.98
CA LYS A 203 -17.16 11.00 3.22
C LYS A 203 -18.15 10.49 2.17
N MET A 204 -17.69 9.65 1.27
CA MET A 204 -18.56 9.01 0.30
C MET A 204 -19.62 8.19 1.06
N ARG A 205 -20.90 8.47 0.79
CA ARG A 205 -22.02 7.67 1.34
C ARG A 205 -21.79 6.20 1.01
N ALA A 206 -21.98 5.35 2.00
CA ALA A 206 -21.75 3.92 1.85
C ALA A 206 -22.77 3.30 0.91
N ASN A 207 -22.44 2.17 0.27
CA ASN A 207 -23.29 1.58 -0.76
C ASN A 207 -24.70 1.19 -0.27
N TRP A 208 -24.85 0.85 1.02
CA TRP A 208 -26.16 0.56 1.63
C TRP A 208 -27.00 1.80 1.92
N GLU A 209 -26.38 2.99 1.93
CA GLU A 209 -27.07 4.26 2.12
C GLU A 209 -27.67 4.76 0.81
N LEU A 210 -27.26 4.21 -0.33
CA LEU A 210 -27.72 4.64 -1.66
C LEU A 210 -29.03 3.94 -2.04
N ASN A 211 -29.95 4.72 -2.63
CA ASN A 211 -31.06 4.14 -3.37
C ASN A 211 -30.58 3.55 -4.72
N ASP A 212 -31.47 2.88 -5.45
CA ASP A 212 -31.09 2.17 -6.67
C ASP A 212 -30.75 3.13 -7.84
N GLU A 213 -31.38 4.30 -7.94
CA GLU A 213 -31.01 5.34 -8.93
C GLU A 213 -29.61 5.90 -8.66
N GLU A 214 -29.30 6.25 -7.41
CA GLU A 214 -27.99 6.73 -6.97
C GLU A 214 -26.89 5.69 -7.21
N LYS A 215 -27.21 4.39 -7.08
CA LYS A 215 -26.27 3.31 -7.41
C LYS A 215 -25.97 3.24 -8.91
N LEU A 216 -26.99 3.38 -9.76
CA LEU A 216 -26.81 3.39 -11.21
C LEU A 216 -26.02 4.62 -11.68
N GLU A 217 -26.33 5.81 -11.15
CA GLU A 217 -25.59 7.03 -11.44
C GLU A 217 -24.11 6.87 -11.04
N ARG A 218 -23.86 6.33 -9.84
CA ARG A 218 -22.48 6.05 -9.37
C ARG A 218 -21.77 5.01 -10.25
N ALA A 219 -22.47 3.97 -10.67
CA ALA A 219 -21.92 2.97 -11.57
C ALA A 219 -21.59 3.56 -12.95
N GLN A 220 -22.43 4.46 -13.45
CA GLN A 220 -22.20 5.19 -14.70
C GLN A 220 -20.94 6.05 -14.62
N ASN A 221 -20.75 6.79 -13.51
CA ASN A 221 -19.51 7.53 -13.26
C ASN A 221 -18.26 6.63 -13.24
N PHE A 222 -18.35 5.45 -12.61
CA PHE A 222 -17.24 4.47 -12.63
C PHE A 222 -17.00 3.87 -14.01
N LYS A 223 -18.04 3.67 -14.81
CA LYS A 223 -17.93 3.21 -16.20
C LYS A 223 -17.15 4.23 -17.03
N ASP A 224 -17.47 5.51 -16.91
CA ASP A 224 -16.83 6.56 -17.71
C ASP A 224 -15.35 6.70 -17.33
N LEU A 225 -15.04 6.77 -16.02
CA LEU A 225 -13.66 6.76 -15.52
C LEU A 225 -12.90 5.49 -15.91
N GLY A 226 -13.54 4.32 -15.80
CA GLY A 226 -12.94 3.04 -16.17
C GLY A 226 -12.55 3.02 -17.65
N ASN A 227 -13.42 3.51 -18.52
CA ASN A 227 -13.17 3.60 -19.96
C ASN A 227 -12.05 4.59 -20.30
N GLU A 228 -11.96 5.72 -19.60
CA GLU A 228 -10.86 6.67 -19.75
C GLU A 228 -9.51 6.01 -19.39
N PHE A 229 -9.44 5.34 -18.24
CA PHE A 229 -8.23 4.63 -17.82
C PHE A 229 -7.87 3.47 -18.75
N LEU A 230 -8.87 2.75 -19.26
CA LEU A 230 -8.66 1.66 -20.20
C LEU A 230 -8.05 2.18 -21.51
N LYS A 231 -8.55 3.30 -22.05
CA LYS A 231 -8.00 3.97 -23.25
C LYS A 231 -6.58 4.47 -23.01
N ALA A 232 -6.29 4.95 -21.80
CA ALA A 232 -4.97 5.41 -21.39
C ALA A 232 -3.97 4.28 -21.08
N GLY A 233 -4.35 3.00 -21.28
CA GLY A 233 -3.49 1.85 -20.97
C GLY A 233 -3.30 1.58 -19.47
N LYS A 234 -4.03 2.28 -18.59
CA LYS A 234 -3.96 2.14 -17.12
C LYS A 234 -4.88 1.01 -16.64
N TYR A 235 -4.61 -0.21 -17.09
CA TYR A 235 -5.51 -1.36 -16.95
C TYR A 235 -5.86 -1.71 -15.50
N ASN A 236 -4.90 -1.64 -14.56
CA ASN A 236 -5.18 -1.91 -13.15
C ASN A 236 -6.16 -0.88 -12.55
N VAL A 237 -5.99 0.41 -12.88
CA VAL A 237 -6.90 1.47 -12.40
C VAL A 237 -8.29 1.31 -13.03
N ALA A 238 -8.35 0.95 -14.31
CA ALA A 238 -9.59 0.64 -15.01
C ALA A 238 -10.32 -0.55 -14.37
N LEU A 239 -9.61 -1.66 -14.10
CA LEU A 239 -10.14 -2.84 -13.42
C LEU A 239 -10.78 -2.47 -12.08
N ASN A 240 -10.09 -1.67 -11.26
CA ASN A 240 -10.63 -1.21 -9.98
C ASN A 240 -11.96 -0.44 -10.12
N LYS A 241 -12.15 0.33 -11.20
CA LYS A 241 -13.43 1.00 -11.48
C LYS A 241 -14.52 0.02 -11.89
N TYR A 242 -14.21 -0.94 -12.76
CA TYR A 242 -15.17 -1.96 -13.19
C TYR A 242 -15.56 -2.90 -12.04
N SER A 243 -14.62 -3.26 -11.14
CA SER A 243 -14.94 -4.02 -9.92
C SER A 243 -15.84 -3.25 -8.96
N ALA A 244 -15.69 -1.93 -8.87
CA ALA A 244 -16.61 -1.10 -8.07
C ALA A 244 -18.04 -1.10 -8.65
N ILE A 245 -18.18 -1.17 -9.98
CA ILE A 245 -19.49 -1.36 -10.63
C ILE A 245 -20.08 -2.70 -10.24
N ILE A 246 -19.33 -3.80 -10.40
CA ILE A 246 -19.76 -5.16 -10.03
C ILE A 246 -20.28 -5.18 -8.59
N TYR A 247 -19.51 -4.61 -7.66
CA TYR A 247 -19.88 -4.54 -6.25
C TYR A 247 -21.16 -3.74 -5.98
N LEU A 248 -21.38 -2.62 -6.68
CA LEU A 248 -22.61 -1.83 -6.55
C LEU A 248 -23.84 -2.60 -7.07
N MET A 249 -23.68 -3.34 -8.17
CA MET A 249 -24.80 -4.03 -8.81
C MET A 249 -25.13 -5.38 -8.14
N GLU A 250 -24.15 -6.14 -7.63
CA GLU A 250 -24.37 -7.40 -6.89
C GLU A 250 -25.24 -7.19 -5.63
N HIS A 251 -25.19 -6.01 -5.03
CA HIS A 251 -25.90 -5.66 -3.80
C HIS A 251 -27.13 -4.76 -4.03
N ALA A 252 -27.60 -4.67 -5.28
CA ALA A 252 -28.85 -4.00 -5.60
C ALA A 252 -30.04 -4.83 -5.11
N LYS A 253 -31.02 -4.19 -4.44
CA LYS A 253 -32.15 -4.90 -3.81
C LYS A 253 -33.29 -5.22 -4.79
N SER A 254 -33.17 -4.85 -6.07
CA SER A 254 -34.31 -4.90 -7.00
C SER A 254 -34.51 -6.31 -7.59
N MET A 255 -35.01 -7.23 -6.78
CA MET A 255 -35.60 -8.49 -7.23
C MET A 255 -37.11 -8.55 -6.97
N LYS A 256 -37.76 -7.44 -6.55
CA LYS A 256 -39.18 -7.44 -6.18
C LYS A 256 -39.92 -6.14 -6.52
N SER A 257 -40.30 -5.94 -7.77
CA SER A 257 -41.64 -5.37 -8.07
C SER A 257 -42.10 -5.82 -9.46
N GLU A 258 -43.37 -6.24 -9.56
CA GLU A 258 -44.00 -6.63 -10.83
C GLU A 258 -44.41 -5.43 -11.69
N GLU A 259 -44.19 -4.21 -11.18
CA GLU A 259 -44.45 -2.95 -11.88
C GLU A 259 -43.43 -2.69 -12.99
N LYS A 260 -43.89 -2.04 -14.08
CA LYS A 260 -43.09 -1.78 -15.29
C LYS A 260 -41.75 -1.07 -14.99
N GLY A 261 -41.73 -0.13 -14.04
CA GLY A 261 -40.50 0.57 -13.62
C GLY A 261 -39.49 -0.32 -12.88
N GLY A 262 -39.95 -1.36 -12.18
CA GLY A 262 -39.07 -2.32 -11.50
C GLY A 262 -38.33 -3.25 -12.45
N LYS A 263 -39.00 -3.67 -13.54
CA LYS A 263 -38.39 -4.51 -14.58
C LYS A 263 -37.32 -3.76 -15.36
N GLU A 264 -37.61 -2.54 -15.80
CA GLU A 264 -36.65 -1.68 -16.50
C GLU A 264 -35.41 -1.40 -15.64
N MET A 265 -35.62 -1.12 -14.35
CA MET A 265 -34.53 -0.93 -13.39
C MET A 265 -33.67 -2.21 -13.29
N ALA A 266 -34.29 -3.38 -13.08
CA ALA A 266 -33.57 -4.65 -12.99
C ALA A 266 -32.76 -4.95 -14.25
N GLU A 267 -33.30 -4.67 -15.44
CA GLU A 267 -32.59 -4.79 -16.71
C GLU A 267 -31.38 -3.85 -16.77
N ASN A 268 -31.54 -2.58 -16.37
CA ASN A 268 -30.44 -1.61 -16.31
C ASN A 268 -29.32 -2.06 -15.37
N PHE A 269 -29.67 -2.58 -14.18
CA PHE A 269 -28.71 -3.15 -13.24
C PHE A 269 -27.98 -4.35 -13.83
N GLN A 270 -28.70 -5.27 -14.48
CA GLN A 270 -28.11 -6.44 -15.11
C GLN A 270 -27.16 -6.05 -16.26
N GLN A 271 -27.56 -5.11 -17.11
CA GLN A 271 -26.72 -4.59 -18.19
C GLN A 271 -25.44 -3.94 -17.64
N MET A 272 -25.58 -3.13 -16.59
CA MET A 272 -24.44 -2.47 -15.94
C MET A 272 -23.51 -3.48 -15.25
N PHE A 273 -24.08 -4.53 -14.63
CA PHE A 273 -23.32 -5.62 -14.03
C PHE A 273 -22.50 -6.38 -15.08
N PHE A 274 -23.13 -6.78 -16.19
CA PHE A 274 -22.44 -7.43 -17.30
C PHE A 274 -21.39 -6.52 -17.93
N PHE A 275 -21.65 -5.21 -18.04
CA PHE A 275 -20.65 -4.25 -18.49
C PHE A 275 -19.41 -4.26 -17.58
N GLY A 276 -19.60 -4.25 -16.26
CA GLY A 276 -18.53 -4.34 -15.28
C GLY A 276 -17.72 -5.63 -15.41
N LEU A 277 -18.38 -6.79 -15.47
CA LEU A 277 -17.72 -8.10 -15.64
C LEU A 277 -16.93 -8.19 -16.94
N LEU A 278 -17.57 -7.85 -18.07
CA LEU A 278 -16.95 -7.91 -19.37
C LEU A 278 -15.69 -7.04 -19.41
N ASN A 279 -15.77 -5.77 -19.00
CA ASN A 279 -14.62 -4.89 -19.05
C ASN A 279 -13.54 -5.21 -18.00
N SER A 280 -13.90 -5.82 -16.88
CA SER A 280 -12.93 -6.41 -15.95
C SER A 280 -12.15 -7.56 -16.61
N ALA A 281 -12.83 -8.42 -17.38
CA ALA A 281 -12.17 -9.46 -18.16
C ALA A 281 -11.20 -8.88 -19.21
N LEU A 282 -11.62 -7.83 -19.93
CA LEU A 282 -10.77 -7.15 -20.91
C LEU A 282 -9.54 -6.52 -20.27
N ALA A 283 -9.70 -5.81 -19.15
CA ALA A 283 -8.58 -5.19 -18.43
C ALA A 283 -7.60 -6.27 -17.93
N SER A 284 -8.11 -7.40 -17.42
CA SER A 284 -7.30 -8.52 -16.95
C SER A 284 -6.49 -9.17 -18.09
N LEU A 285 -7.12 -9.40 -19.25
CA LEU A 285 -6.44 -9.87 -20.47
C LEU A 285 -5.32 -8.94 -20.93
N LYS A 286 -5.50 -7.63 -20.81
CA LYS A 286 -4.48 -6.64 -21.16
C LYS A 286 -3.28 -6.64 -20.19
N MET A 287 -3.48 -7.13 -18.97
CA MET A 287 -2.42 -7.32 -17.96
C MET A 287 -1.82 -8.73 -18.00
N GLY A 288 -2.33 -9.65 -18.83
CA GLY A 288 -1.90 -11.04 -18.86
C GLY A 288 -2.48 -11.91 -17.73
N ASP A 289 -3.39 -11.37 -16.91
CA ASP A 289 -4.08 -12.12 -15.86
C ASP A 289 -5.24 -12.94 -16.45
N THR A 290 -4.85 -14.05 -17.06
CA THR A 290 -5.76 -14.94 -17.80
C THR A 290 -6.74 -15.67 -16.89
N LEU A 291 -6.35 -16.02 -15.67
CA LEU A 291 -7.23 -16.71 -14.73
C LEU A 291 -8.35 -15.79 -14.25
N GLU A 292 -8.02 -14.55 -13.91
CA GLU A 292 -9.04 -13.59 -13.47
C GLU A 292 -9.97 -13.20 -14.62
N ALA A 293 -9.44 -13.07 -15.84
CA ALA A 293 -10.26 -12.86 -17.04
C ALA A 293 -11.29 -13.99 -17.24
N ILE A 294 -10.89 -15.25 -17.07
CA ILE A 294 -11.78 -16.41 -17.20
C ILE A 294 -12.91 -16.35 -16.16
N LYS A 295 -12.58 -16.07 -14.88
CA LYS A 295 -13.60 -15.97 -13.81
C LYS A 295 -14.67 -14.92 -14.12
N PHE A 296 -14.27 -13.74 -14.60
CA PHE A 296 -15.23 -12.71 -15.00
C PHE A 296 -16.10 -13.15 -16.18
N CYS A 297 -15.51 -13.84 -17.17
CA CYS A 297 -16.30 -14.38 -18.29
C CYS A 297 -17.28 -15.44 -17.82
N ASP A 298 -16.89 -16.32 -16.91
CA ASP A 298 -17.73 -17.38 -16.37
C ASP A 298 -18.94 -16.84 -15.62
N LYS A 299 -18.75 -15.81 -14.79
CA LYS A 299 -19.87 -15.10 -14.15
C LYS A 299 -20.89 -14.54 -15.15
N VAL A 300 -20.45 -14.08 -16.33
CA VAL A 300 -21.36 -13.65 -17.40
C VAL A 300 -22.07 -14.85 -18.03
N LEU A 301 -21.33 -15.91 -18.34
CA LEU A 301 -21.84 -17.11 -19.02
C LEU A 301 -22.81 -17.93 -18.16
N GLU A 302 -22.66 -17.90 -16.83
CA GLU A 302 -23.63 -18.48 -15.88
C GLU A 302 -25.03 -17.86 -16.01
N LYS A 303 -25.11 -16.59 -16.41
CA LYS A 303 -26.37 -15.86 -16.57
C LYS A 303 -26.80 -15.72 -18.03
N ASN A 304 -25.84 -15.72 -18.95
CA ASN A 304 -26.06 -15.63 -20.39
C ASN A 304 -25.01 -16.47 -21.12
N ALA A 305 -25.31 -17.75 -21.32
CA ALA A 305 -24.41 -18.73 -21.92
C ALA A 305 -24.03 -18.41 -23.38
N THR A 306 -24.84 -17.61 -24.08
CA THR A 306 -24.61 -17.20 -25.48
C THR A 306 -23.98 -15.82 -25.60
N ASN A 307 -23.44 -15.26 -24.50
CA ASN A 307 -22.77 -13.96 -24.56
C ASN A 307 -21.46 -14.03 -25.37
N VAL A 308 -21.53 -13.56 -26.62
CA VAL A 308 -20.41 -13.60 -27.58
C VAL A 308 -19.15 -12.93 -27.03
N LYS A 309 -19.26 -11.77 -26.35
CA LYS A 309 -18.11 -11.06 -25.80
C LYS A 309 -17.41 -11.85 -24.69
N ALA A 310 -18.17 -12.54 -23.84
CA ALA A 310 -17.62 -13.38 -22.78
C ALA A 310 -16.96 -14.64 -23.35
N LEU A 311 -17.62 -15.33 -24.29
CA LEU A 311 -17.05 -16.50 -24.98
C LEU A 311 -15.74 -16.14 -25.69
N TYR A 312 -15.74 -15.05 -26.45
CA TYR A 312 -14.56 -14.58 -27.18
C TYR A 312 -13.41 -14.21 -26.24
N ARG A 313 -13.68 -13.47 -25.15
CA ARG A 313 -12.65 -13.09 -24.16
C ARG A 313 -12.12 -14.31 -23.38
N LYS A 314 -12.98 -15.28 -23.07
CA LYS A 314 -12.57 -16.54 -22.45
C LYS A 314 -11.65 -17.34 -23.40
N ALA A 315 -11.96 -17.39 -24.69
CA ALA A 315 -11.09 -17.99 -25.70
C ALA A 315 -9.72 -17.30 -25.77
N GLN A 316 -9.68 -15.96 -25.77
CA GLN A 316 -8.43 -15.20 -25.73
C GLN A 316 -7.59 -15.50 -24.47
N ALA A 317 -8.23 -15.72 -23.32
CA ALA A 317 -7.53 -16.08 -22.10
C ALA A 317 -6.85 -17.46 -22.21
N TYR A 318 -7.56 -18.47 -22.74
CA TYR A 318 -6.96 -19.79 -23.01
C TYR A 318 -5.84 -19.72 -24.05
N GLN A 319 -6.02 -18.92 -25.09
CA GLN A 319 -4.99 -18.69 -26.11
C GLN A 319 -3.70 -18.11 -25.50
N GLN A 320 -3.81 -17.08 -24.64
CA GLN A 320 -2.65 -16.51 -23.92
C GLN A 320 -1.97 -17.53 -22.98
N ARG A 321 -2.73 -18.51 -22.47
CA ARG A 321 -2.22 -19.62 -21.65
C ARG A 321 -1.65 -20.78 -22.47
N GLN A 322 -1.67 -20.68 -23.80
CA GLN A 322 -1.28 -21.75 -24.74
C GLN A 322 -2.16 -23.01 -24.66
N ASP A 323 -3.36 -22.89 -24.11
CA ASP A 323 -4.38 -23.94 -24.14
C ASP A 323 -5.22 -23.78 -25.41
N TYR A 324 -4.61 -24.11 -26.54
CA TYR A 324 -5.17 -23.82 -27.86
C TYR A 324 -6.43 -24.64 -28.16
N ASP A 325 -6.56 -25.84 -27.59
CA ASP A 325 -7.73 -26.69 -27.79
C ASP A 325 -8.97 -26.08 -27.14
N GLU A 326 -8.85 -25.63 -25.89
CA GLU A 326 -9.93 -24.89 -25.22
C GLU A 326 -10.22 -23.55 -25.90
N ALA A 327 -9.18 -22.81 -26.32
CA ALA A 327 -9.36 -21.56 -27.05
C ALA A 327 -10.20 -21.76 -28.33
N ILE A 328 -9.85 -22.76 -29.15
CA ILE A 328 -10.57 -23.11 -30.38
C ILE A 328 -12.02 -23.52 -30.07
N ASN A 329 -12.24 -24.31 -29.02
CA ASN A 329 -13.59 -24.72 -28.60
C ASN A 329 -14.48 -23.49 -28.32
N TYR A 330 -13.97 -22.51 -27.58
CA TYR A 330 -14.73 -21.29 -27.29
C TYR A 330 -14.90 -20.37 -28.52
N PHE A 331 -13.91 -20.25 -29.41
CA PHE A 331 -14.12 -19.53 -30.68
C PHE A 331 -15.15 -20.20 -31.59
N LYS A 332 -15.22 -21.54 -31.61
CA LYS A 332 -16.28 -22.27 -32.32
C LYS A 332 -17.66 -21.97 -31.76
N LYS A 333 -17.81 -21.93 -30.42
CA LYS A 333 -19.06 -21.50 -29.77
C LYS A 333 -19.48 -20.09 -30.17
N VAL A 334 -18.52 -19.19 -30.40
CA VAL A 334 -18.83 -17.85 -30.95
C VAL A 334 -19.39 -17.98 -32.38
N LEU A 335 -18.76 -18.78 -33.24
CA LEU A 335 -19.23 -18.98 -34.62
C LEU A 335 -20.57 -19.73 -34.72
N GLU A 336 -20.90 -20.58 -33.74
CA GLU A 336 -22.24 -21.19 -33.64
C GLU A 336 -23.34 -20.14 -33.42
N ILE A 337 -23.02 -19.02 -32.76
CA ILE A 337 -23.95 -17.92 -32.47
C ILE A 337 -23.89 -16.83 -33.55
N GLU A 338 -22.69 -16.48 -34.00
CA GLU A 338 -22.40 -15.49 -35.03
C GLU A 338 -21.50 -16.09 -36.13
N PRO A 339 -22.05 -16.79 -37.13
CA PRO A 339 -21.27 -17.45 -38.18
C PRO A 339 -20.38 -16.50 -39.00
N GLU A 340 -20.78 -15.22 -39.11
CA GLU A 340 -20.06 -14.17 -39.83
C GLU A 340 -18.93 -13.51 -39.01
N ASN A 341 -18.65 -14.01 -37.80
CA ASN A 341 -17.63 -13.45 -36.91
C ASN A 341 -16.21 -13.78 -37.41
N LYS A 342 -15.73 -12.98 -38.36
CA LYS A 342 -14.40 -13.12 -38.99
C LYS A 342 -13.24 -13.14 -37.98
N ALA A 343 -13.39 -12.42 -36.86
CA ALA A 343 -12.39 -12.38 -35.82
C ALA A 343 -12.19 -13.77 -35.18
N SER A 344 -13.28 -14.47 -34.87
CA SER A 344 -13.23 -15.81 -34.28
C SER A 344 -12.70 -16.85 -35.27
N ALA A 345 -13.12 -16.77 -36.53
CA ALA A 345 -12.59 -17.63 -37.59
C ALA A 345 -11.07 -17.47 -37.75
N GLN A 346 -10.58 -16.23 -37.77
CA GLN A 346 -9.15 -15.95 -37.86
C GLN A 346 -8.38 -16.46 -36.62
N GLN A 347 -8.94 -16.29 -35.42
CA GLN A 347 -8.28 -16.77 -34.21
C GLN A 347 -8.19 -18.30 -34.12
N ILE A 348 -9.15 -19.04 -34.70
CA ILE A 348 -9.05 -20.50 -34.80
C ILE A 348 -7.85 -20.90 -35.67
N ILE A 349 -7.65 -20.24 -36.81
CA ILE A 349 -6.50 -20.48 -37.69
C ILE A 349 -5.20 -20.17 -36.95
N GLU A 350 -5.15 -19.04 -36.25
CA GLU A 350 -4.01 -18.63 -35.44
C GLU A 350 -3.68 -19.65 -34.34
N CYS A 351 -4.69 -20.11 -33.58
CA CYS A 351 -4.50 -21.12 -32.54
C CYS A 351 -3.98 -22.45 -33.12
N ASN A 352 -4.46 -22.87 -34.29
CA ASN A 352 -3.95 -24.07 -34.96
C ASN A 352 -2.48 -23.92 -35.36
N ASN A 353 -2.09 -22.78 -35.92
CA ASN A 353 -0.70 -22.50 -36.28
C ASN A 353 0.20 -22.50 -35.03
N GLN A 354 -0.24 -21.86 -33.95
CA GLN A 354 0.49 -21.81 -32.67
C GLN A 354 0.64 -23.22 -32.06
N LYS A 355 -0.42 -24.05 -32.11
CA LYS A 355 -0.38 -25.45 -31.68
C LYS A 355 0.64 -26.28 -32.46
N LEU A 356 0.69 -26.13 -33.79
CA LEU A 356 1.68 -26.80 -34.64
C LEU A 356 3.11 -26.35 -34.29
N ALA A 357 3.33 -25.05 -34.11
CA ALA A 357 4.64 -24.51 -33.76
C ALA A 357 5.15 -25.06 -32.41
N VAL A 358 4.28 -25.16 -31.40
CA VAL A 358 4.62 -25.76 -30.11
C VAL A 358 5.01 -27.23 -30.24
N ALA A 359 4.23 -28.02 -31.01
CA ALA A 359 4.53 -29.43 -31.26
C ALA A 359 5.88 -29.62 -31.98
N GLU A 360 6.18 -28.79 -32.97
CA GLU A 360 7.47 -28.82 -33.67
C GLU A 360 8.63 -28.46 -32.76
N HIS A 361 8.48 -27.44 -31.90
CA HIS A 361 9.49 -27.03 -30.94
C HIS A 361 9.77 -28.15 -29.93
N GLN A 362 8.74 -28.79 -29.38
CA GLN A 362 8.87 -29.93 -28.48
C GLN A 362 9.57 -31.11 -29.17
N ARG A 363 9.23 -31.42 -30.43
CA ARG A 363 9.87 -32.47 -31.22
C ARG A 363 11.37 -32.20 -31.44
N LYS A 364 11.74 -30.95 -31.75
CA LYS A 364 13.15 -30.54 -31.91
C LYS A 364 13.92 -30.67 -30.59
N LYS A 365 13.33 -30.21 -29.48
CA LYS A 365 13.93 -30.32 -28.15
C LYS A 365 14.15 -31.78 -27.74
N PHE A 366 13.18 -32.65 -27.98
CA PHE A 366 13.30 -34.08 -27.70
C PHE A 366 14.43 -34.72 -28.52
N LYS A 367 14.52 -34.45 -29.83
CA LYS A 367 15.60 -34.98 -30.68
C LYS A 367 17.00 -34.55 -30.21
N GLY A 368 17.17 -33.32 -29.72
CA GLY A 368 18.45 -32.83 -29.21
C GLY A 368 18.83 -33.32 -27.80
N MET A 369 17.95 -34.06 -27.10
CA MET A 369 18.26 -34.67 -25.81
C MET A 369 18.76 -36.12 -25.93
N PHE A 370 18.58 -36.76 -27.10
CA PHE A 370 18.91 -38.18 -27.34
C PHE A 370 19.87 -38.39 -28.53
N GLY A 371 20.40 -37.33 -29.12
CA GLY A 371 21.49 -37.34 -30.08
C GLY A 371 22.60 -36.43 -29.59
#